data_AF-A0A368FE86-F1
#
_entry.id   AF-A0A368FE86-F1
#
_cell.length_a   1.000
_cell.length_b   1.000
_cell.length_c   1.000
_cell.angle_alpha   90.00
_cell.angle_beta   90.00
_cell.angle_gamma   90.00
#
_symmetry.space_group_name_H-M   'P 1'
#
loop_
_entity.id
_entity.type
_entity.pdbx_description
1 polymer ?
#
loop_
_entity_poly.entity_id
_entity_poly.type
_entity_poly.pdbx_seq_one_letter_code
_entity_poly.pdbx_strand_id
1 'polypeptide(L)'
;MRDGVFQVSVIGQFIVVEGRHPEKQDEFGTIERHFIRKFNLPRGVQPEGVSSNLTSDGTLTIQALPLKPKDGSPARAIPIKIVSGPSDGAAPTTQDGKMEENK
;
A
#
# COMPACT_ATOMS: atom_id res chain seq x y z
N MET A 1 3.29 21.05 -27.00
CA MET A 1 3.27 19.78 -26.23
C MET A 1 2.50 18.63 -26.88
N ARG A 2 1.88 18.79 -28.07
CA ARG A 2 0.92 17.79 -28.62
C ARG A 2 1.50 16.46 -29.09
N ASP A 3 2.81 16.37 -29.32
CA ASP A 3 3.41 15.19 -29.96
C ASP A 3 4.28 14.37 -28.98
N GLY A 4 4.17 14.66 -27.69
CA GLY A 4 4.88 13.92 -26.65
C GLY A 4 4.06 12.69 -26.20
N VAL A 5 4.75 11.59 -25.94
CA VAL A 5 4.16 10.42 -25.30
C VAL A 5 4.37 10.54 -23.80
N PHE A 6 3.30 10.40 -23.03
CA PHE A 6 3.35 10.35 -21.57
C PHE A 6 2.90 8.98 -21.09
N GLN A 7 3.65 8.42 -20.15
CA GLN A 7 3.32 7.17 -19.49
C GLN A 7 3.29 7.39 -17.98
N VAL A 8 2.27 6.86 -17.32
CA VAL A 8 2.15 6.83 -15.87
C VAL A 8 2.14 5.38 -15.42
N SER A 9 2.99 5.06 -14.45
CA SER A 9 3.08 3.72 -13.86
C SER A 9 3.21 3.79 -12.34
N VAL A 10 2.83 2.71 -11.66
CA VAL A 10 3.07 2.54 -10.22
C VAL A 10 4.14 1.46 -10.07
N ILE A 11 5.28 1.82 -9.50
CA ILE A 11 6.44 0.92 -9.32
C ILE A 11 6.87 0.97 -7.87
N GLY A 12 6.63 -0.12 -7.13
CA GLY A 12 6.84 -0.18 -5.68
C GLY A 12 6.00 0.90 -4.98
N GLN A 13 6.67 1.77 -4.24
CA GLN A 13 6.05 2.86 -3.47
C GLN A 13 6.00 4.20 -4.23
N PHE A 14 6.18 4.19 -5.55
CA PHE A 14 6.22 5.41 -6.35
C PHE A 14 5.22 5.39 -7.51
N ILE A 15 4.62 6.55 -7.75
CA ILE A 15 4.02 6.90 -9.03
C ILE A 15 5.14 7.46 -9.90
N VAL A 16 5.36 6.87 -11.06
CA VAL A 16 6.40 7.25 -12.03
C VAL A 16 5.73 7.83 -13.26
N VAL A 17 6.12 9.07 -13.60
CA VAL A 17 5.69 9.77 -14.80
C VAL A 17 6.87 9.85 -15.74
N GLU A 18 6.75 9.23 -16.90
CA GLU A 18 7.73 9.31 -17.97
C GLU A 18 7.13 10.11 -19.13
N GLY A 19 7.85 11.13 -19.59
CA GLY A 19 7.45 11.92 -20.75
C GLY A 19 8.56 11.96 -21.79
N ARG A 20 8.22 11.62 -23.03
CA ARG A 20 9.12 11.68 -24.19
C ARG A 20 8.55 12.64 -25.21
N HIS A 21 9.29 13.70 -25.46
CA HIS A 21 9.11 14.57 -26.62
C HIS A 21 10.05 14.08 -27.71
N PRO A 22 9.54 13.60 -28.86
CA PRO A 22 10.38 13.10 -29.94
C PRO A 22 11.27 14.22 -30.49
N GLU A 23 12.36 13.82 -31.14
CA GLU A 23 13.22 14.75 -31.86
C GLU A 23 12.40 15.56 -32.87
N LYS A 24 12.56 16.88 -32.83
CA LYS A 24 11.97 17.80 -33.78
C LYS A 24 12.99 18.80 -34.26
N GLN A 25 12.94 19.14 -35.55
CA GLN A 25 13.66 20.30 -36.05
C GLN A 25 12.98 21.61 -35.60
N ASP A 26 13.79 22.57 -35.20
CA ASP A 26 13.42 23.96 -34.98
C ASP A 26 14.36 24.89 -35.76
N GLU A 27 14.23 26.21 -35.56
CA GLU A 27 15.03 27.24 -36.25
C GLU A 27 16.53 27.12 -36.00
N PHE A 28 16.97 26.38 -34.96
CA PHE A 28 18.36 26.32 -34.51
C PHE A 28 18.96 24.92 -34.52
N GLY A 29 18.20 23.89 -34.90
CA GLY A 29 18.70 22.52 -34.99
C GLY A 29 17.61 21.49 -34.67
N THR A 30 17.98 20.45 -33.93
CA THR A 30 17.03 19.45 -33.43
C THR A 30 16.87 19.54 -31.92
N ILE A 31 15.66 19.24 -31.45
CA ILE A 31 15.34 19.19 -30.03
C ILE A 31 14.57 17.91 -29.67
N GLU A 32 15.12 17.16 -28.72
CA GLU A 32 14.46 16.03 -28.07
C GLU A 32 14.42 16.30 -26.57
N ARG A 33 13.37 15.83 -25.88
CA ARG A 33 13.30 15.91 -24.42
C ARG A 33 12.79 14.60 -23.85
N HIS A 34 13.49 14.04 -22.88
CA HIS A 34 13.04 12.90 -22.10
C HIS A 34 13.11 13.25 -20.62
N PHE A 35 12.03 12.98 -19.88
CA PHE A 35 12.02 13.16 -18.43
C PHE A 35 11.35 11.99 -17.73
N ILE A 36 11.81 11.73 -16.51
CA ILE A 36 11.18 10.82 -15.56
C ILE A 36 11.02 11.55 -14.24
N ARG A 37 9.80 11.61 -13.71
CA ARG A 37 9.48 12.18 -12.41
C ARG A 37 8.84 11.13 -11.52
N LYS A 38 9.33 11.00 -10.30
CA LYS A 38 8.80 10.07 -9.30
C LYS A 38 8.12 10.83 -8.18
N PHE A 39 6.96 10.34 -7.76
CA PHE A 39 6.20 10.81 -6.61
C PHE A 39 5.95 9.64 -5.67
N ASN A 40 5.94 9.88 -4.37
CA ASN A 40 5.57 8.83 -3.42
C ASN A 40 4.09 8.46 -3.62
N LEU A 41 3.80 7.16 -3.69
CA LEU A 41 2.44 6.66 -3.61
C LEU A 41 1.90 6.96 -2.20
N PRO A 42 0.73 7.61 -2.05
CA PRO A 42 0.17 7.86 -0.74
C PRO A 42 -0.08 6.56 0.03
N ARG A 43 0.05 6.62 1.36
CA ARG A 43 -0.18 5.44 2.21
C ARG A 43 -1.61 4.91 2.04
N GLY A 44 -1.73 3.59 1.92
CA GLY A 44 -3.03 2.92 1.78
C GLY A 44 -3.65 2.98 0.39
N VAL A 45 -3.03 3.67 -0.57
CA VAL A 45 -3.43 3.62 -1.98
C VAL A 45 -2.76 2.41 -2.62
N GLN A 46 -3.57 1.55 -3.24
CA GLN A 46 -3.10 0.46 -4.08
C GLN A 46 -2.95 0.95 -5.53
N PRO A 47 -2.15 0.27 -6.38
CA PRO A 47 -1.98 0.67 -7.78
C PRO A 47 -3.30 0.87 -8.53
N GLU A 48 -4.33 0.07 -8.24
CA GLU A 48 -5.66 0.14 -8.85
C GLU A 48 -6.43 1.41 -8.48
N GLY A 49 -6.02 2.09 -7.40
CA GLY A 49 -6.57 3.38 -6.97
C GLY A 49 -5.93 4.59 -7.66
N VAL A 50 -4.97 4.38 -8.56
CA VAL A 50 -4.30 5.44 -9.33
C VAL A 50 -4.93 5.58 -10.71
N SER A 51 -5.29 6.81 -11.07
CA SER A 51 -5.79 7.16 -12.40
C SER A 51 -5.11 8.42 -12.92
N SER A 52 -5.13 8.63 -14.23
CA SER A 52 -4.55 9.82 -14.85
C SER A 52 -5.40 10.32 -16.01
N ASN A 53 -5.36 11.62 -16.24
CA ASN A 53 -6.05 12.27 -17.36
C ASN A 53 -5.15 13.38 -17.93
N LEU A 54 -4.97 13.39 -19.25
CA LEU A 54 -4.25 14.44 -19.96
C LEU A 54 -5.27 15.25 -20.77
N THR A 55 -5.35 16.53 -20.49
CA THR A 55 -6.24 17.46 -21.21
C THR A 55 -5.57 17.94 -22.50
N SER A 56 -6.39 18.41 -23.46
CA SER A 56 -5.93 18.85 -24.79
C SER A 56 -5.00 20.09 -24.79
N ASP A 57 -5.03 20.87 -23.72
CA ASP A 57 -4.14 22.00 -23.44
C ASP A 57 -2.80 21.56 -22.81
N GLY A 58 -2.62 20.28 -22.50
CA GLY A 58 -1.36 19.70 -22.05
C GLY A 58 -1.22 19.51 -20.54
N THR A 59 -2.30 19.60 -19.77
CA THR A 59 -2.28 19.39 -18.31
C THR A 59 -2.48 17.92 -17.96
N LEU A 60 -1.43 17.27 -17.45
CA LEU A 60 -1.52 15.91 -16.89
C LEU A 60 -1.95 15.99 -15.41
N THR A 61 -3.14 15.46 -15.12
CA THR A 61 -3.62 15.28 -13.74
C THR A 61 -3.53 13.81 -13.35
N ILE A 62 -2.97 13.53 -12.18
CA ILE A 62 -2.89 12.18 -11.62
C ILE A 62 -3.64 12.18 -10.29
N GLN A 63 -4.55 11.25 -10.13
CA GLN A 63 -5.30 11.03 -8.90
C GLN A 63 -4.90 9.68 -8.29
N ALA A 64 -4.73 9.68 -6.97
CA ALA A 64 -4.36 8.49 -6.20
C ALA A 64 -5.25 8.43 -4.98
N LEU A 65 -6.28 7.57 -5.03
CA LEU A 65 -7.30 7.46 -4.01
C LEU A 65 -7.36 6.04 -3.45
N PRO A 66 -7.59 5.86 -2.14
CA PRO A 66 -7.84 4.54 -1.58
C PRO A 66 -9.03 3.87 -2.27
N LEU A 67 -8.96 2.55 -2.45
CA LEU A 67 -10.08 1.79 -2.99
C LEU A 67 -11.27 1.86 -2.03
N LYS A 68 -12.45 2.11 -2.58
CA LYS A 68 -13.68 1.99 -1.77
C LYS A 68 -13.84 0.54 -1.31
N PRO A 69 -14.27 0.31 -0.06
CA PRO A 69 -14.69 -1.01 0.37
C PRO A 69 -15.74 -1.55 -0.61
N LYS A 70 -15.64 -2.82 -0.98
CA LYS A 70 -16.69 -3.46 -1.77
C LYS A 70 -17.93 -3.59 -0.88
N ASP A 71 -18.96 -2.82 -1.17
CA ASP A 71 -20.26 -3.00 -0.51
C ASP A 71 -20.75 -4.44 -0.73
N GLY A 72 -21.20 -5.09 0.34
CA GLY A 72 -21.72 -6.46 0.27
C GLY A 72 -20.68 -7.58 0.31
N SER A 73 -19.39 -7.32 0.60
CA SER A 73 -18.49 -8.43 0.93
C SER A 73 -19.01 -9.12 2.19
N PRO A 74 -19.28 -10.45 2.18
CA PRO A 74 -19.80 -11.13 3.35
C PRO A 74 -18.80 -10.99 4.50
N ALA A 75 -19.30 -10.65 5.68
CA ALA A 75 -18.49 -10.56 6.88
C ALA A 75 -17.75 -11.89 7.08
N ARG A 76 -16.41 -11.84 7.08
CA ARG A 76 -15.59 -13.01 7.35
C ARG A 76 -15.49 -13.19 8.86
N ALA A 77 -16.18 -14.20 9.40
CA ALA A 77 -15.97 -14.62 10.78
C ALA A 77 -14.51 -15.10 10.95
N ILE A 78 -13.77 -14.45 11.85
CA ILE A 78 -12.41 -14.86 12.21
C ILE A 78 -12.48 -15.61 13.54
N PRO A 79 -12.14 -16.92 13.58
CA PRO A 79 -12.18 -17.70 14.80
C PRO A 79 -11.16 -17.19 15.84
N ILE A 80 -11.60 -17.00 17.07
CA ILE A 80 -10.72 -16.66 18.20
C ILE A 80 -10.16 -17.96 18.77
N LYS A 81 -8.82 -18.07 18.81
CA LYS A 81 -8.13 -19.13 19.56
C LYS A 81 -7.69 -18.59 20.91
N ILE A 82 -8.22 -19.15 21.98
CA ILE A 82 -7.73 -18.91 23.35
C ILE A 82 -6.44 -19.73 23.49
N VAL A 83 -5.31 -19.04 23.65
CA VAL A 83 -4.01 -19.68 23.91
C VAL A 83 -3.76 -19.61 25.40
N SER A 84 -3.84 -20.76 26.09
CA SER A 84 -3.39 -20.90 27.46
C SER A 84 -1.85 -20.95 27.48
N GLY A 85 -1.21 -19.80 27.69
CA GLY A 85 0.18 -19.74 28.14
C GLY A 85 0.27 -19.99 29.64
N PRO A 86 1.42 -20.44 30.17
CA PRO A 86 1.56 -20.70 31.60
C PRO A 86 1.44 -19.37 32.34
N SER A 87 0.45 -19.28 33.24
CA SER A 87 0.34 -18.18 34.18
C SER A 87 1.52 -18.25 35.15
N ASP A 88 2.46 -17.32 35.04
CA ASP A 88 3.47 -17.08 36.07
C ASP A 88 2.75 -16.78 37.39
N GLY A 89 2.97 -17.64 38.39
CA GLY A 89 2.70 -17.34 39.79
C GLY A 89 1.88 -18.38 40.54
N ALA A 90 2.55 -19.35 41.15
CA ALA A 90 2.40 -19.67 42.58
C ALA A 90 3.30 -20.84 43.00
N ALA A 91 4.18 -20.59 43.97
CA ALA A 91 4.68 -21.58 44.92
C ALA A 91 4.56 -20.98 46.33
N PRO A 92 4.66 -21.76 47.41
CA PRO A 92 3.93 -22.98 47.78
C PRO A 92 3.14 -22.75 49.09
N THR A 93 2.23 -23.65 49.49
CA THR A 93 1.82 -23.71 50.91
C THR A 93 1.58 -25.14 51.37
N THR A 94 2.42 -25.49 52.34
CA THR A 94 2.49 -26.67 53.22
C THR A 94 1.12 -27.11 53.76
N GLN A 95 0.88 -28.42 53.79
CA GLN A 95 -0.04 -29.04 54.74
C GLN A 95 0.75 -29.94 55.68
N ASP A 96 0.86 -29.47 56.92
CA ASP A 96 1.25 -30.23 58.10
C ASP A 96 0.27 -31.39 58.35
N GLY A 97 0.80 -32.49 58.90
CA GLY A 97 0.11 -33.75 59.06
C GLY A 97 -1.00 -33.78 60.10
N LYS A 98 -1.81 -34.83 60.02
CA LYS A 98 -2.51 -35.41 61.18
C LYS A 98 -2.62 -36.92 61.00
N MET A 99 -2.04 -37.62 61.98
CA MET A 99 -2.20 -39.05 62.23
C MET A 99 -3.68 -39.36 62.49
N GLU A 100 -4.20 -40.48 61.96
CA GLU A 100 -5.18 -41.26 62.72
C GLU A 100 -5.13 -42.75 62.35
N GLU A 101 -4.86 -43.51 63.40
CA GLU A 101 -4.91 -44.95 63.59
C GLU A 101 -6.33 -45.51 63.41
N ASN A 102 -6.47 -46.71 62.85
CA ASN A 102 -7.48 -47.64 63.37
C ASN A 102 -7.29 -49.09 62.90
N LYS A 103 -6.91 -49.90 63.89
CA LYS A 103 -7.33 -51.27 64.24
C LYS A 103 -7.50 -52.34 63.15
#